data_AF-A0A3N7E4Y2-F1
#
_entry.id   AF-A0A3N7E4Y2-F1
#
_cell.length_a   1.000
_cell.length_b   1.000
_cell.length_c   1.000
_cell.angle_alpha   90.00
_cell.angle_beta   90.00
_cell.angle_gamma   90.00
#
_symmetry.space_group_name_H-M   'P 1'
#
loop_
_entity.id
_entity.type
_entity.pdbx_description
1 polymer ?
#
loop_
_entity_poly.entity_id
_entity_poly.type
_entity_poly.pdbx_seq_one_letter_code
_entity_poly.pdbx_strand_id
1 'polypeptide(L)'
;MTQSRLTAVLESGGERVAILQRADGSTLKITAATQPWRIVSFDGRKAVFASADEGQVERPLEAGSPAVAPARPGPIADRARNPAANQ
;
A
#
# COMPACT_ATOMS: atom_id res chain seq x y z
N MET A 1 2.83 -6.49 -16.36
CA MET A 1 3.28 -7.15 -15.10
C MET A 1 2.59 -6.44 -13.93
N THR A 2 1.48 -7.01 -13.48
CA THR A 2 0.64 -6.37 -12.46
C THR A 2 1.27 -6.60 -11.09
N GLN A 3 2.10 -5.66 -10.62
CA GLN A 3 2.79 -5.79 -9.33
C GLN A 3 1.77 -5.77 -8.17
N SER A 4 1.83 -6.78 -7.30
CA SER A 4 1.14 -6.81 -6.02
C SER A 4 1.98 -6.07 -4.98
N ARG A 5 1.37 -5.14 -4.24
CA ARG A 5 2.01 -4.33 -3.20
C ARG A 5 1.77 -4.94 -1.83
N LEU A 6 2.80 -5.08 -1.00
CA LEU A 6 2.63 -5.55 0.37
C LEU A 6 2.06 -4.42 1.22
N THR A 7 0.87 -4.61 1.79
CA THR A 7 0.17 -3.57 2.57
C THR A 7 0.19 -3.82 4.07
N ALA A 8 0.26 -5.08 4.50
CA ALA A 8 0.41 -5.44 5.90
C ALA A 8 1.08 -6.80 6.07
N VAL A 9 1.70 -7.01 7.23
CA VAL A 9 2.14 -8.32 7.71
C VAL A 9 1.65 -8.50 9.13
N LEU A 10 0.97 -9.60 9.40
CA LEU A 10 0.48 -9.98 10.72
C LEU A 10 1.32 -11.16 11.22
N GLU A 11 1.84 -11.05 12.44
CA GLU A 11 2.59 -12.10 13.12
C GLU A 11 1.84 -12.50 14.40
N SER A 12 1.53 -13.79 14.55
CA SER A 12 0.86 -14.31 15.75
C SER A 12 1.41 -15.69 16.10
N GLY A 13 2.07 -15.80 17.27
CA GLY A 13 2.47 -17.08 17.87
C GLY A 13 3.38 -18.00 17.03
N GLY A 14 3.96 -17.51 15.93
CA GLY A 14 4.75 -18.28 14.96
C GLY A 14 4.12 -18.37 13.57
N GLU A 15 2.85 -18.00 13.43
CA GLU A 15 2.20 -17.85 12.14
C GLU A 15 2.44 -16.44 11.59
N ARG A 16 2.70 -16.36 10.28
CA ARG A 16 3.00 -15.13 9.57
C ARG A 16 2.10 -15.02 8.35
N VAL A 17 1.36 -13.92 8.27
CA VAL A 17 0.38 -13.67 7.21
C VAL A 17 0.69 -12.34 6.55
N ALA A 18 1.06 -12.38 5.28
CA ALA A 18 1.24 -11.21 4.45
C ALA A 18 -0.06 -10.87 3.72
N ILE A 19 -0.41 -9.58 3.72
CA ILE A 19 -1.53 -9.01 3.00
C ILE A 19 -0.96 -8.21 1.84
N LEU A 20 -1.26 -8.64 0.61
CA LEU A 20 -0.84 -7.96 -0.60
C LEU A 20 -2.06 -7.38 -1.30
N GLN A 21 -1.95 -6.17 -1.83
CA GLN A 21 -2.95 -5.57 -2.69
C GLN A 21 -2.49 -5.68 -4.15
N ARG A 22 -3.33 -6.30 -4.98
CA ARG A 22 -3.13 -6.34 -6.42
C ARG A 22 -3.53 -5.01 -7.04
N ALA A 23 -3.04 -4.73 -8.25
CA ALA A 23 -3.40 -3.48 -8.93
C ALA A 23 -4.88 -3.40 -9.33
N ASP A 24 -5.61 -4.53 -9.34
CA ASP A 24 -7.07 -4.52 -9.51
C ASP A 24 -7.84 -4.13 -8.22
N GLY A 25 -7.11 -3.90 -7.11
CA GLY A 25 -7.68 -3.56 -5.80
C GLY A 25 -7.95 -4.78 -4.92
N SER A 26 -7.98 -5.98 -5.49
CA SER A 26 -8.14 -7.22 -4.73
C SER A 26 -7.02 -7.46 -3.72
N THR A 27 -7.41 -8.02 -2.58
CA THR A 27 -6.48 -8.38 -1.51
C THR A 27 -6.12 -9.86 -1.61
N LEU A 28 -4.82 -10.16 -1.57
CA LEU A 28 -4.26 -11.50 -1.57
C LEU A 28 -3.61 -11.77 -0.20
N LYS A 29 -3.98 -12.88 0.44
CA LYS A 29 -3.36 -13.36 1.68
C LYS A 29 -2.33 -14.43 1.35
N ILE A 30 -1.10 -14.23 1.79
CA ILE A 30 -0.01 -15.20 1.65
C ILE A 30 0.47 -15.61 3.04
N THR A 31 0.49 -16.90 3.29
CA THR A 31 0.98 -17.51 4.54
C THR A 31 2.19 -18.40 4.25
N ALA A 32 2.81 -18.98 5.29
CA ALA A 32 3.87 -19.97 5.10
C ALA A 32 3.40 -21.24 4.36
N ALA A 33 2.10 -21.53 4.38
CA ALA A 33 1.48 -22.70 3.74
C ALA A 33 0.90 -22.41 2.35
N THR A 34 0.81 -21.14 1.96
CA THR A 34 0.29 -20.75 0.65
C THR A 34 1.25 -21.22 -0.44
N GLN A 35 0.72 -21.78 -1.53
CA GLN A 35 1.49 -22.23 -2.69
C GLN A 35 0.88 -21.61 -3.96
N PRO A 36 1.70 -21.21 -4.95
CA PRO A 36 3.15 -21.39 -5.00
C PRO A 36 3.96 -20.34 -4.20
N TRP A 37 3.28 -19.36 -3.58
CA TRP A 37 3.93 -18.26 -2.87
C TRP A 37 3.79 -18.42 -1.37
N ARG A 38 4.90 -18.38 -0.63
CA ARG A 38 4.91 -18.42 0.84
C ARG A 38 5.76 -17.31 1.44
N ILE A 39 5.34 -16.73 2.56
CA ILE A 39 6.18 -15.79 3.31
C ILE A 39 7.26 -16.56 4.09
N VAL A 40 8.51 -16.13 3.94
CA VAL A 40 9.68 -16.73 4.59
C VAL A 40 10.11 -15.88 5.78
N SER A 41 10.23 -14.56 5.57
CA SER A 41 10.71 -13.64 6.60
C SER A 41 10.10 -12.25 6.43
N PHE A 42 10.11 -11.47 7.50
CA PHE A 42 9.70 -10.08 7.53
C PHE A 42 10.60 -9.31 8.49
N ASP A 43 11.20 -8.20 8.06
CA ASP A 43 12.11 -7.40 8.90
C ASP A 43 11.43 -6.16 9.53
N GLY A 44 10.12 -6.01 9.38
CA GLY A 44 9.40 -4.80 9.77
C GLY A 44 9.23 -3.78 8.63
N ARG A 45 10.05 -3.87 7.56
CA ARG A 45 10.03 -2.95 6.42
C ARG A 45 9.84 -3.66 5.08
N LYS A 46 10.29 -4.89 4.95
CA LYS A 46 10.12 -5.73 3.76
C LYS A 46 9.83 -7.16 4.16
N ALA A 47 8.97 -7.81 3.40
CA ALA A 47 8.75 -9.25 3.49
C ALA A 47 9.44 -9.97 2.34
N VAL A 48 9.95 -11.15 2.65
CA VAL A 48 10.61 -12.03 1.71
C VAL A 48 9.71 -13.22 1.46
N PHE A 49 9.38 -13.44 0.19
CA PHE A 49 8.52 -14.50 -0.28
C PHE A 49 9.34 -15.55 -1.02
N ALA A 50 8.99 -16.82 -0.88
CA ALA A 50 9.45 -17.87 -1.77
C ALA A 50 8.34 -18.17 -2.78
N SER A 51 8.67 -18.12 -4.06
CA SER A 51 7.85 -18.49 -5.21
C SER A 51 8.48 -19.70 -5.88
N ALA A 52 7.66 -20.65 -6.33
CA ALA A 52 8.15 -21.79 -7.10
C ALA A 52 8.74 -21.40 -8.47
N ASP A 53 8.33 -20.25 -9.01
CA ASP A 53 8.69 -19.81 -10.37
C ASP A 53 9.88 -18.85 -10.36
N GLU A 54 9.88 -17.89 -9.43
CA GLU A 54 10.87 -16.81 -9.34
C GLU A 54 11.91 -17.02 -8.21
N GLY A 55 11.80 -18.10 -7.44
CA GLY A 55 12.68 -18.36 -6.30
C GLY A 55 12.35 -17.46 -5.11
N GLN A 56 13.19 -16.46 -4.81
CA GLN A 56 13.00 -15.58 -3.66
C GLN A 56 12.66 -14.16 -4.11
N VAL A 57 11.49 -13.67 -3.71
CA VAL A 57 10.94 -12.37 -4.09
C VAL A 57 10.83 -11.48 -2.87
N GLU A 58 11.56 -10.37 -2.87
CA GLU A 58 11.47 -9.36 -1.83
C GLU A 58 10.38 -8.33 -2.16
N ARG A 59 9.50 -8.05 -1.20
CA ARG A 59 8.51 -6.98 -1.32
C ARG A 59 8.64 -6.01 -0.16
N PRO A 60 8.94 -4.72 -0.42
CA PRO A 60 8.85 -3.71 0.62
C PRO A 60 7.40 -3.62 1.08
N LEU A 61 7.22 -3.49 2.39
CA LEU A 61 5.96 -3.07 2.98
C LEU A 61 5.77 -1.63 2.52
N GLU A 62 4.80 -1.44 1.63
CA GLU A 62 4.31 -0.10 1.35
C GLU A 62 3.63 0.33 2.64
N ALA A 63 4.38 1.06 3.49
CA ALA A 63 3.76 1.90 4.50
C ALA A 63 2.76 2.72 3.72
N GLY A 64 1.46 2.44 3.93
CA GLY A 64 0.40 3.16 3.25
C GLY A 64 0.82 4.61 3.34
N SER A 65 1.14 5.23 2.19
CA SER A 65 1.47 6.65 2.16
C SER A 65 0.39 7.26 3.02
N PRO A 66 0.71 7.92 4.15
CA PRO A 66 -0.32 8.44 5.04
C PRO A 66 -1.24 9.17 4.10
N ALA A 67 -2.47 8.64 3.93
CA ALA A 67 -3.33 9.00 2.82
C ALA A 67 -3.21 10.51 2.72
N VAL A 68 -2.57 11.02 1.66
CA VAL A 68 -2.08 12.40 1.63
C VAL A 68 -3.30 13.19 2.04
N ALA A 69 -3.29 13.69 3.28
CA ALA A 69 -4.50 14.28 3.84
C ALA A 69 -4.85 15.32 2.80
N PRO A 70 -6.06 15.28 2.19
CA PRO A 70 -6.37 16.13 1.06
C PRO A 70 -5.91 17.51 1.47
N ALA A 71 -4.92 18.04 0.75
CA ALA A 71 -4.30 19.31 1.08
C ALA A 71 -5.47 20.24 1.31
N ARG A 72 -5.66 20.66 2.58
CA ARG A 72 -6.84 21.44 2.96
C ARG A 72 -6.93 22.53 1.90
N PRO A 73 -8.03 22.67 1.16
CA PRO A 73 -8.16 23.79 0.26
C PRO A 73 -7.94 25.01 1.15
N GLY A 74 -6.82 25.70 0.95
CA GLY A 74 -6.58 26.98 1.60
C GLY A 74 -7.80 27.86 1.34
N PRO A 75 -8.14 28.78 2.27
CA PRO A 75 -9.34 29.57 2.15
C PRO A 75 -9.33 30.24 0.78
N ILE A 76 -10.29 29.83 -0.05
CA ILE A 76 -10.83 30.60 -1.16
C ILE A 76 -10.75 32.07 -0.77
N ALA A 77 -9.88 32.81 -1.46
CA ALA A 77 -9.77 34.23 -1.28
C ALA A 77 -11.15 34.83 -1.57
N ASP A 78 -11.83 35.18 -0.48
CA ASP A 78 -12.95 36.08 -0.46
C ASP A 78 -12.49 37.41 -1.06
N ARG A 79 -12.67 37.56 -2.38
CA ARG A 79 -12.68 38.87 -3.01
C ARG A 79 -13.57 38.92 -4.25
N ALA A 80 -14.78 38.42 -4.09
CA ALA A 80 -15.92 38.88 -4.88
C ALA A 80 -16.57 40.08 -4.18
N ARG A 81 -15.92 41.26 -4.24
CA ARG A 81 -16.63 42.55 -4.14
C ARG A 81 -15.79 43.71 -4.65
N ASN A 82 -15.98 44.07 -5.92
CA ASN A 82 -16.19 45.48 -6.23
C ASN A 82 -17.05 45.60 -7.51
N PRO A 83 -18.24 46.22 -7.45
CA PRO A 83 -19.03 46.50 -8.64
C PRO A 83 -18.50 47.73 -9.39
N ALA A 84 -18.80 47.74 -10.69
CA ALA A 84 -18.74 48.80 -11.70
C ALA A 84 -18.29 50.23 -11.33
N ALA A 85 -17.44 50.81 -12.17
CA ALA A 85 -17.53 52.22 -12.53
C ALA A 85 -17.10 52.44 -14.00
N ASN A 86 -18.08 52.87 -14.78
CA ASN A 86 -17.99 53.38 -16.14
C ASN A 86 -17.85 54.91 -16.07
N GLN A 87 -16.70 55.46 -16.48
CA GLN A 87 -16.53 56.83 -17.00
C GLN A 87 -15.26 56.86 -17.85
#